data_AF-A0A812K4G0-F1
#
_entry.id   AF-A0A812K4G0-F1
#
_cell.length_a   1.000
_cell.length_b   1.000
_cell.length_c   1.000
_cell.angle_alpha   90.00
_cell.angle_beta   90.00
_cell.angle_gamma   90.00
#
_symmetry.space_group_name_H-M   'P 1'
#
loop_
_entity.id
_entity.type
_entity.pdbx_description
1 polymer ?
#
loop_
_entity_poly.entity_id
_entity_poly.type
_entity_poly.pdbx_seq_one_letter_code
_entity_poly.pdbx_strand_id
1 'polypeptide(L)'
;MSWQDSRPTANWMSSVYSPVVWKALPAAEKSTCPLFGMPWTSICNLEYDYMHCKYLGVDRLLYSAVLYLLVFQVLTFGSPEANMAWLWSQIQEHYKAFQVHARFQYLNRISMFFRAQKKTLGLRGKAAEIRSLARPLLVIWAARMTSGIEWHRKLHLLLKLNWKSEDLLDTNKFEFAFSAADANAFRDAMTGFLLLQKELSQHFSDHDPKLFNYTEKSHFLQHLGLQARFVNPRQVWCFSGEDQQRRVQRITAACARGQRPGQAEVKMCQRYRVALHLQFCKHG
;
A
#
# COMPACT_ATOMS: atom_id res chain seq x y z
N MET A 1 24.43 -2.70 4.42
CA MET A 1 23.52 -2.98 3.28
C MET A 1 22.60 -1.80 3.11
N SER A 2 22.47 -1.21 1.91
CA SER A 2 21.51 -0.13 1.69
C SER A 2 20.15 -0.73 1.32
N TRP A 3 19.17 -0.61 2.20
CA TRP A 3 17.77 -1.00 1.95
C TRP A 3 17.14 -0.27 0.75
N GLN A 4 17.82 0.76 0.22
CA GLN A 4 17.41 1.51 -0.96
C GLN A 4 17.79 0.83 -2.28
N ASP A 5 18.52 -0.29 -2.26
CA ASP A 5 18.89 -1.01 -3.47
C ASP A 5 17.86 -2.09 -3.82
N SER A 6 17.05 -1.82 -4.84
CA SER A 6 16.01 -2.76 -5.31
C SER A 6 16.42 -3.57 -6.53
N ARG A 7 17.68 -3.53 -6.93
CA ARG A 7 18.16 -4.37 -8.04
C ARG A 7 18.12 -5.85 -7.63
N PRO A 8 17.86 -6.78 -8.56
CA PRO A 8 17.95 -8.22 -8.29
C PRO A 8 19.32 -8.67 -7.78
N THR A 9 20.37 -7.89 -8.05
CA THR A 9 21.76 -8.13 -7.63
C THR A 9 22.10 -7.47 -6.28
N ALA A 10 21.14 -6.90 -5.56
CA ALA A 10 21.41 -6.24 -4.28
C ALA A 10 21.91 -7.24 -3.22
N ASN A 11 22.90 -6.86 -2.42
CA ASN A 11 23.53 -7.77 -1.45
C ASN A 11 22.57 -8.38 -0.42
N TRP A 12 21.49 -7.69 -0.07
CA TRP A 12 20.51 -8.22 0.89
C TRP A 12 19.63 -9.33 0.28
N MET A 13 19.59 -9.47 -1.05
CA MET A 13 18.81 -10.54 -1.70
C MET A 13 19.30 -11.92 -1.27
N SER A 14 20.59 -12.07 -0.95
CA SER A 14 21.16 -13.33 -0.44
C SER A 14 20.76 -13.64 1.00
N SER A 15 20.18 -12.69 1.74
CA SER A 15 19.67 -12.92 3.10
C SER A 15 18.18 -13.28 3.14
N VAL A 16 17.52 -13.42 1.98
CA VAL A 16 16.10 -13.79 1.92
C VAL A 16 15.96 -15.32 2.03
N TYR A 17 15.25 -15.76 3.07
CA TYR A 17 14.99 -17.18 3.26
C TYR A 17 14.01 -17.75 2.23
N SER A 18 14.22 -19.04 1.90
CA SER A 18 13.16 -19.91 1.36
C SER A 18 12.67 -20.85 2.46
N PRO A 19 11.46 -21.45 2.34
CA PRO A 19 10.98 -22.41 3.33
C PRO A 19 11.93 -23.59 3.52
N VAL A 20 12.58 -24.06 2.45
CA VAL A 20 13.54 -25.17 2.50
C VAL A 20 14.78 -24.77 3.29
N VAL A 21 15.38 -23.63 2.95
CA VAL A 21 16.59 -23.11 3.64
C VAL A 21 16.27 -22.85 5.11
N TRP A 22 15.15 -22.21 5.41
CA TRP A 22 14.75 -21.90 6.78
C TRP A 22 14.50 -23.16 7.61
N LYS A 23 13.82 -24.16 7.05
CA LYS A 23 13.56 -25.43 7.76
C LYS A 23 14.84 -26.22 8.04
N ALA A 24 15.83 -26.12 7.15
CA ALA A 24 17.14 -26.76 7.29
C ALA A 24 18.05 -26.10 8.35
N LEU A 25 17.72 -24.91 8.85
CA LEU A 25 18.50 -24.25 9.90
C LEU A 25 18.57 -25.12 11.18
N PRO A 26 19.69 -25.06 11.94
CA PRO A 26 19.78 -25.67 13.25
C PRO A 26 18.66 -25.20 14.19
N ALA A 27 18.21 -26.06 15.12
CA ALA A 27 17.14 -25.72 16.05
C ALA A 27 17.46 -24.48 16.90
N ALA A 28 18.74 -24.27 17.25
CA ALA A 28 19.21 -23.10 18.00
C ALA A 28 19.06 -21.77 17.23
N GLU A 29 18.98 -21.81 15.90
CA GLU A 29 18.84 -20.64 15.03
C GLU A 29 17.38 -20.39 14.60
N LYS A 30 16.46 -21.31 14.91
CA LYS A 30 15.05 -21.20 14.56
C LYS A 30 14.24 -20.59 15.70
N SER A 31 13.16 -19.90 15.33
CA SER A 31 12.16 -19.44 16.29
C SER A 31 11.53 -20.64 17.00
N THR A 32 11.37 -20.54 18.32
CA THR A 32 10.70 -21.54 19.17
C THR A 32 9.17 -21.43 19.13
N CYS A 33 8.61 -20.58 18.28
CA CYS A 33 7.17 -20.42 18.14
C CYS A 33 6.52 -21.75 17.73
N PRO A 34 5.55 -22.29 18.49
CA PRO A 34 4.88 -23.55 18.17
C PRO A 34 4.21 -23.56 16.78
N LEU A 35 3.83 -22.37 16.27
CA LEU A 35 3.22 -22.26 14.94
C LEU A 35 4.15 -22.75 13.83
N PHE A 36 5.47 -22.67 14.02
CA PHE A 36 6.42 -23.18 13.03
C PHE A 36 6.68 -24.69 13.12
N GLY A 37 6.07 -25.38 14.09
CA GLY A 37 6.04 -26.83 14.12
C GLY A 37 5.04 -27.44 13.13
N MET A 38 4.18 -26.62 12.51
CA MET A 38 3.18 -27.09 11.55
C MET A 38 3.82 -27.38 10.17
N PRO A 39 3.34 -28.40 9.42
CA PRO A 39 3.98 -28.80 8.15
C PRO A 39 4.09 -27.69 7.10
N TRP A 40 3.10 -26.80 7.05
CA TRP A 40 2.94 -25.78 6.01
C TRP A 40 3.40 -24.38 6.42
N THR A 41 4.03 -24.24 7.60
CA THR A 41 4.51 -22.95 8.08
C THR A 41 6.03 -22.84 8.01
N SER A 42 6.48 -21.60 7.87
CA SER A 42 7.87 -21.17 7.84
C SER A 42 7.94 -19.67 8.10
N ILE A 43 9.14 -19.11 8.23
CA ILE A 43 9.32 -17.65 8.32
C ILE A 43 8.77 -16.92 7.08
N CYS A 44 8.69 -17.58 5.92
CA CYS A 44 8.14 -17.01 4.68
C CYS A 44 6.60 -16.85 4.70
N ASN A 45 5.95 -17.29 5.79
CA ASN A 45 4.53 -17.00 6.04
C ASN A 45 4.35 -15.78 6.95
N LEU A 46 5.43 -15.26 7.53
CA LEU A 46 5.45 -14.05 8.35
C LEU A 46 5.86 -12.87 7.47
N GLU A 47 4.87 -12.18 6.94
CA GLU A 47 5.08 -11.05 6.03
C GLU A 47 4.78 -9.71 6.67
N TYR A 48 5.31 -8.66 6.04
CA TYR A 48 4.95 -7.29 6.36
C TYR A 48 3.47 -7.02 6.02
N ASP A 49 2.86 -6.06 6.70
CA ASP A 49 1.51 -5.65 6.36
C ASP A 49 1.49 -4.95 4.98
N TYR A 50 0.92 -5.65 4.00
CA TYR A 50 0.82 -5.15 2.62
C TYR A 50 0.04 -3.84 2.54
N MET A 51 -1.04 -3.66 3.32
CA MET A 51 -1.85 -2.45 3.30
C MET A 51 -1.03 -1.22 3.74
N HIS A 52 -0.23 -1.38 4.80
CA HIS A 52 0.57 -0.30 5.35
C HIS A 52 1.84 -0.01 4.56
N CYS A 53 2.42 -1.02 3.91
CA CYS A 53 3.58 -0.87 3.05
C CYS A 53 3.18 -0.28 1.69
N LYS A 54 2.21 -0.89 1.01
CA LYS A 54 1.75 -0.48 -0.32
C LYS A 54 0.87 0.77 -0.26
N TYR A 55 -0.34 0.67 0.28
CA TYR A 55 -1.35 1.73 0.13
C TYR A 55 -1.06 2.95 1.01
N LEU A 56 -0.89 2.75 2.32
CA LEU A 56 -0.63 3.86 3.26
C LEU A 56 0.85 4.28 3.29
N GLY A 57 1.71 3.54 2.61
CA GLY A 57 3.14 3.81 2.48
C GLY A 57 3.47 4.38 1.11
N VAL A 58 3.76 3.49 0.16
CA VAL A 58 4.32 3.85 -1.14
C VAL A 58 3.32 4.56 -2.04
N ASP A 59 2.14 3.98 -2.27
CA ASP A 59 1.10 4.53 -3.17
C ASP A 59 0.63 5.90 -2.71
N ARG A 60 0.50 6.10 -1.39
CA ARG A 60 0.14 7.38 -0.80
C ARG A 60 1.08 8.51 -1.24
N LEU A 61 2.38 8.23 -1.27
CA LEU A 61 3.41 9.19 -1.67
C LEU A 61 3.46 9.31 -3.19
N LEU A 62 3.43 8.18 -3.90
CA LEU A 62 3.39 8.14 -5.36
C LEU A 62 2.23 8.96 -5.93
N TYR A 63 1.00 8.65 -5.52
CA TYR A 63 -0.19 9.33 -6.05
C TYR A 63 -0.20 10.80 -5.66
N SER A 64 0.35 11.17 -4.50
CA SER A 64 0.50 12.59 -4.17
C SER A 64 1.45 13.34 -5.12
N ALA A 65 2.54 12.70 -5.56
CA ALA A 65 3.45 13.26 -6.55
C ALA A 65 2.79 13.33 -7.94
N VAL A 66 2.06 12.28 -8.35
CA VAL A 66 1.33 12.26 -9.63
C VAL A 66 0.26 13.35 -9.68
N LEU A 67 -0.56 13.47 -8.62
CA LEU A 67 -1.57 14.53 -8.51
C LEU A 67 -0.91 15.91 -8.55
N TYR A 68 0.22 16.09 -7.87
CA TYR A 68 0.99 17.34 -7.90
C TYR A 68 1.45 17.69 -9.32
N LEU A 69 2.09 16.75 -10.03
CA LEU A 69 2.54 16.97 -11.40
C LEU A 69 1.37 17.27 -12.34
N LEU A 70 0.27 16.54 -12.24
CA LEU A 70 -0.93 16.80 -13.03
C LEU A 70 -1.46 18.22 -12.79
N VAL A 71 -1.60 18.63 -11.53
CA VAL A 71 -2.21 19.91 -11.17
C VAL A 71 -1.30 21.11 -11.46
N PHE A 72 0.01 20.98 -11.24
CA PHE A 72 0.93 22.12 -11.28
C PHE A 72 1.82 22.18 -12.53
N GLN A 73 1.98 21.09 -13.28
CA GLN A 73 2.94 21.04 -14.39
C GLN A 73 2.34 20.56 -15.71
N VAL A 74 1.42 19.60 -15.68
CA VAL A 74 0.91 18.96 -16.90
C VAL A 74 -0.38 19.61 -17.41
N LEU A 75 -1.33 19.91 -16.53
CA LEU A 75 -2.60 20.51 -16.92
C LEU A 75 -2.51 22.04 -17.02
N THR A 76 -3.20 22.61 -18.01
CA THR A 76 -3.09 24.04 -18.36
C THR A 76 -4.43 24.77 -18.37
N PHE A 77 -5.40 24.37 -17.54
CA PHE A 77 -6.74 24.98 -17.47
C PHE A 77 -6.78 26.33 -16.73
N GLY A 78 -5.69 27.11 -16.78
CA GLY A 78 -5.60 28.47 -16.25
C GLY A 78 -5.17 28.58 -14.78
N SER A 79 -5.64 27.72 -13.88
CA SER A 79 -5.22 27.72 -12.46
C SER A 79 -5.09 26.31 -11.86
N PRO A 80 -4.31 26.13 -10.78
CA PRO A 80 -4.26 24.87 -10.03
C PRO A 80 -5.64 24.39 -9.55
N GLU A 81 -6.53 25.30 -9.18
CA GLU A 81 -7.89 24.97 -8.75
C GLU A 81 -8.74 24.45 -9.90
N ALA A 82 -8.64 25.06 -11.09
CA ALA A 82 -9.33 24.60 -12.29
C ALA A 82 -8.79 23.23 -12.74
N ASN A 83 -7.46 23.06 -12.71
CA ASN A 83 -6.81 21.78 -12.97
C ASN A 83 -7.29 20.69 -11.99
N MET A 84 -7.41 21.03 -10.70
CA MET A 84 -7.88 20.10 -9.67
C MET A 84 -9.36 19.74 -9.84
N ALA A 85 -10.21 20.70 -10.19
CA ALA A 85 -11.63 20.47 -10.44
C ALA A 85 -11.84 19.54 -11.64
N TRP A 86 -11.10 19.78 -12.74
CA TRP A 86 -11.10 18.90 -13.91
C TRP A 86 -10.58 17.50 -13.54
N LEU A 87 -9.44 17.41 -12.83
CA LEU A 87 -8.86 16.14 -12.46
C LEU A 87 -9.81 15.31 -11.60
N TRP A 88 -10.51 15.95 -10.65
CA TRP A 88 -11.49 15.27 -9.82
C TRP A 88 -12.68 14.74 -10.62
N SER A 89 -13.21 15.51 -11.58
CA SER A 89 -14.33 15.05 -12.42
C SER A 89 -13.94 13.81 -13.23
N GLN A 90 -12.72 13.76 -13.76
CA GLN A 90 -12.20 12.61 -14.50
C GLN A 90 -12.01 11.38 -13.61
N ILE A 91 -11.51 11.57 -12.37
CA ILE A 91 -11.41 10.46 -11.41
C ILE A 91 -12.81 9.90 -11.10
N GLN A 92 -13.82 10.76 -10.91
CA GLN A 92 -15.20 10.31 -10.66
C GLN A 92 -15.80 9.57 -11.85
N GLU A 93 -15.56 10.05 -13.07
CA GLU A 93 -15.97 9.38 -14.30
C GLU A 93 -15.36 7.98 -14.41
N HIS A 94 -14.06 7.86 -14.18
CA HIS A 94 -13.37 6.57 -14.17
C HIS A 94 -13.81 5.66 -13.03
N TYR A 95 -14.11 6.19 -11.83
CA TYR A 95 -14.70 5.39 -10.76
C TYR A 95 -16.05 4.78 -11.16
N LYS A 96 -16.89 5.53 -11.88
CA LYS A 96 -18.16 5.02 -12.40
C LYS A 96 -17.91 3.95 -13.47
N ALA A 97 -17.03 4.24 -14.43
CA ALA A 97 -16.71 3.32 -15.53
C ALA A 97 -16.09 1.99 -15.04
N PHE A 98 -15.23 2.05 -14.02
CA PHE A 98 -14.56 0.87 -13.46
C PHE A 98 -15.32 0.23 -12.29
N GLN A 99 -16.53 0.70 -11.97
CA GLN A 99 -17.37 0.19 -10.88
C GLN A 99 -16.65 0.15 -9.52
N VAL A 100 -15.89 1.21 -9.22
CA VAL A 100 -15.14 1.30 -7.96
C VAL A 100 -16.08 1.51 -6.77
N HIS A 101 -16.07 0.56 -5.83
CA HIS A 101 -16.86 0.65 -4.60
C HIS A 101 -16.21 1.52 -3.52
N ALA A 102 -14.92 1.29 -3.23
CA ALA A 102 -14.18 2.00 -2.19
C ALA A 102 -13.54 3.29 -2.71
N ARG A 103 -14.37 4.24 -3.13
CA ARG A 103 -13.93 5.52 -3.72
C ARG A 103 -13.72 6.60 -2.67
N PHE A 104 -12.81 7.53 -2.97
CA PHE A 104 -12.81 8.83 -2.31
C PHE A 104 -14.19 9.49 -2.46
N GLN A 105 -14.72 10.04 -1.37
CA GLN A 105 -15.92 10.89 -1.44
C GLN A 105 -15.56 12.31 -1.89
N TYR A 106 -14.40 12.80 -1.41
CA TYR A 106 -13.90 14.14 -1.71
C TYR A 106 -12.39 14.08 -1.93
N LEU A 107 -11.97 14.24 -3.18
CA LEU A 107 -10.58 14.50 -3.57
C LEU A 107 -10.58 15.71 -4.53
N ASN A 108 -11.17 16.81 -4.08
CA ASN A 108 -11.39 18.04 -4.86
C ASN A 108 -10.56 19.23 -4.34
N ARG A 109 -9.64 19.00 -3.39
CA ARG A 109 -8.82 20.05 -2.78
C ARG A 109 -7.34 19.69 -2.87
N ILE A 110 -6.51 20.64 -3.26
CA ILE A 110 -5.05 20.50 -3.33
C ILE A 110 -4.46 20.06 -1.97
N SER A 111 -5.03 20.54 -0.86
CA SER A 111 -4.61 20.21 0.51
C SER A 111 -4.75 18.73 0.89
N MET A 112 -5.44 17.94 0.06
CA MET A 112 -5.53 16.48 0.21
C MET A 112 -4.21 15.78 -0.11
N PHE A 113 -3.37 16.33 -0.98
CA PHE A 113 -2.10 15.69 -1.37
C PHE A 113 -0.89 16.60 -1.23
N PHE A 114 -1.06 17.92 -1.14
CA PHE A 114 0.02 18.88 -1.01
C PHE A 114 -0.25 19.90 0.11
N ARG A 115 0.70 20.05 1.04
CA ARG A 115 0.65 21.06 2.11
C ARG A 115 1.61 22.19 1.80
N ALA A 116 1.11 23.25 1.15
CA ALA A 116 1.92 24.38 0.68
C ALA A 116 2.86 24.97 1.75
N GLN A 117 2.34 25.25 2.96
CA GLN A 117 3.13 25.83 4.06
C GLN A 117 4.35 24.97 4.47
N LYS A 118 4.19 23.64 4.44
CA LYS A 118 5.25 22.70 4.83
C LYS A 118 6.02 22.16 3.62
N LYS A 119 5.61 22.52 2.40
CA LYS A 119 6.08 21.94 1.14
C LYS A 119 6.21 20.41 1.21
N THR A 120 5.19 19.76 1.76
CA THR A 120 5.17 18.31 1.93
C THR A 120 4.05 17.69 1.11
N LEU A 121 4.39 16.57 0.46
CA LEU A 121 3.44 15.72 -0.23
C LEU A 121 2.99 14.57 0.67
N GLY A 122 1.74 14.19 0.52
CA GLY A 122 1.18 13.03 1.20
C GLY A 122 -0.33 13.01 1.08
N LEU A 123 -0.83 12.08 0.26
CA LEU A 123 -2.26 11.92 0.02
C LEU A 123 -2.98 11.55 1.32
N ARG A 124 -4.05 12.25 1.67
CA ARG A 124 -4.92 11.91 2.81
C ARG A 124 -6.02 11.01 2.31
N GLY A 125 -6.18 9.85 2.92
CA GLY A 125 -7.23 8.90 2.57
C GLY A 125 -7.07 7.60 3.34
N LYS A 126 -8.12 6.80 3.35
CA LYS A 126 -8.07 5.41 3.82
C LYS A 126 -7.35 4.57 2.78
N ALA A 127 -6.75 3.46 3.21
CA ALA A 127 -6.03 2.55 2.33
C ALA A 127 -6.87 2.10 1.11
N ALA A 128 -8.18 1.84 1.31
CA ALA A 128 -9.06 1.36 0.25
C ALA A 128 -9.36 2.46 -0.79
N GLU A 129 -9.45 3.71 -0.34
CA GLU A 129 -9.61 4.89 -1.20
C GLU A 129 -8.33 5.14 -2.00
N ILE A 130 -7.16 5.00 -1.36
CA ILE A 130 -5.88 5.14 -2.05
C ILE A 130 -5.71 4.04 -3.10
N ARG A 131 -5.95 2.78 -2.74
CA ARG A 131 -5.89 1.63 -3.65
C ARG A 131 -6.72 1.87 -4.92
N SER A 132 -7.93 2.42 -4.77
CA SER A 132 -8.84 2.59 -5.90
C SER A 132 -8.39 3.64 -6.94
N LEU A 133 -7.38 4.47 -6.63
CA LEU A 133 -6.81 5.42 -7.59
C LEU A 133 -5.88 4.80 -8.64
N ALA A 134 -5.41 3.57 -8.45
CA ALA A 134 -4.41 2.95 -9.31
C ALA A 134 -4.79 3.01 -10.81
N ARG A 135 -6.01 2.57 -11.15
CA ARG A 135 -6.50 2.54 -12.53
C ARG A 135 -6.91 3.92 -13.07
N PRO A 136 -7.68 4.75 -12.36
CA PRO A 136 -7.98 6.10 -12.81
C PRO A 136 -6.73 6.93 -13.12
N LEU A 137 -5.75 6.96 -12.21
CA LEU A 137 -4.53 7.76 -12.42
C LEU A 137 -3.69 7.27 -13.59
N LEU A 138 -3.62 5.95 -13.81
CA LEU A 138 -2.96 5.39 -14.99
C LEU A 138 -3.60 5.93 -16.29
N VAL A 139 -4.92 5.85 -16.40
CA VAL A 139 -5.64 6.27 -17.62
C VAL A 139 -5.54 7.78 -17.83
N ILE A 140 -5.72 8.57 -16.78
CA ILE A 140 -5.61 10.03 -16.84
C ILE A 140 -4.20 10.46 -17.24
N TRP A 141 -3.17 9.85 -16.63
CA TRP A 141 -1.78 10.14 -16.98
C TRP A 141 -1.49 9.80 -18.44
N ALA A 142 -1.91 8.62 -18.91
CA ALA A 142 -1.72 8.20 -20.29
C ALA A 142 -2.35 9.18 -21.30
N ALA A 143 -3.51 9.77 -20.97
CA ALA A 143 -4.20 10.74 -21.82
C ALA A 143 -3.58 12.15 -21.79
N ARG A 144 -2.74 12.46 -20.79
CA ARG A 144 -2.20 13.81 -20.57
C ARG A 144 -0.69 13.91 -20.69
N MET A 145 0.01 12.78 -20.73
CA MET A 145 1.46 12.76 -20.86
C MET A 145 1.92 13.16 -22.27
N THR A 146 3.12 13.72 -22.37
CA THR A 146 3.81 13.95 -23.64
C THR A 146 4.80 12.82 -23.89
N SER A 147 4.60 12.05 -24.95
CA SER A 147 5.45 10.89 -25.28
C SER A 147 6.91 11.24 -25.55
N GLY A 148 7.19 12.46 -26.03
CA GLY A 148 8.55 12.97 -26.24
C GLY A 148 9.35 13.21 -24.95
N ILE A 149 8.69 13.26 -23.79
CA ILE A 149 9.36 13.51 -22.51
C ILE A 149 9.67 12.17 -21.83
N GLU A 150 10.95 11.90 -21.58
CA GLU A 150 11.40 10.61 -21.02
C GLU A 150 10.78 10.30 -19.65
N TRP A 151 10.82 11.26 -18.72
CA TRP A 151 10.29 11.04 -17.37
C TRP A 151 8.77 10.83 -17.37
N HIS A 152 8.03 11.41 -18.33
CA HIS A 152 6.61 11.12 -18.53
C HIS A 152 6.37 9.65 -18.89
N ARG A 153 7.17 9.10 -19.81
CA ARG A 153 7.11 7.69 -20.21
C ARG A 153 7.48 6.77 -19.04
N LYS A 154 8.51 7.12 -18.26
CA LYS A 154 8.89 6.37 -17.04
C LYS A 154 7.77 6.38 -16.00
N LEU A 155 7.15 7.52 -15.74
CA LEU A 155 6.01 7.60 -14.82
C LEU A 155 4.81 6.79 -15.32
N HIS A 156 4.53 6.83 -16.62
CA HIS A 156 3.48 6.00 -17.19
C HIS A 156 3.76 4.51 -17.00
N LEU A 157 4.98 4.05 -17.28
CA LEU A 157 5.38 2.66 -17.07
C LEU A 157 5.29 2.28 -15.58
N LEU A 158 5.72 3.16 -14.67
CA LEU A 158 5.59 2.96 -13.23
C LEU A 158 4.11 2.77 -12.85
N LEU A 159 3.20 3.61 -13.33
CA LEU A 159 1.75 3.47 -13.07
C LEU A 159 1.17 2.18 -13.67
N LYS A 160 1.67 1.73 -14.83
CA LYS A 160 1.26 0.44 -15.43
C LYS A 160 1.70 -0.75 -14.56
N LEU A 161 2.94 -0.76 -14.07
CA LEU A 161 3.45 -1.82 -13.20
C LEU A 161 2.72 -1.83 -11.86
N ASN A 162 2.45 -0.64 -11.32
CA ASN A 162 1.66 -0.47 -10.12
C ASN A 162 0.25 -1.05 -10.28
N TRP A 163 -0.45 -0.70 -11.37
CA TRP A 163 -1.74 -1.31 -11.69
C TRP A 163 -1.63 -2.83 -11.84
N LYS A 164 -0.59 -3.33 -12.52
CA LYS A 164 -0.42 -4.77 -12.78
C LYS A 164 -0.35 -5.57 -11.49
N SER A 165 0.26 -5.01 -10.46
CA SER A 165 0.26 -5.62 -9.14
C SER A 165 -1.13 -5.73 -8.52
N GLU A 166 -1.97 -4.69 -8.63
CA GLU A 166 -3.34 -4.70 -8.11
C GLU A 166 -4.22 -5.73 -8.81
N ASP A 167 -4.06 -5.87 -10.12
CA ASP A 167 -4.77 -6.84 -10.94
C ASP A 167 -4.39 -8.29 -10.63
N LEU A 168 -3.10 -8.55 -10.43
CA LEU A 168 -2.65 -9.87 -9.99
C LEU A 168 -3.25 -10.23 -8.62
N LEU A 169 -3.36 -9.25 -7.70
CA LEU A 169 -4.02 -9.45 -6.41
C LEU A 169 -5.52 -9.73 -6.57
N ASP A 170 -6.23 -9.01 -7.43
CA ASP A 170 -7.66 -9.24 -7.65
C ASP A 170 -7.93 -10.55 -8.39
N THR A 171 -7.07 -10.93 -9.34
CA THR A 171 -7.14 -12.20 -10.07
C THR A 171 -6.91 -13.38 -9.12
N ASN A 172 -5.95 -13.26 -8.20
CA ASN A 172 -5.62 -14.30 -7.22
C ASN A 172 -6.35 -14.12 -5.88
N LYS A 173 -7.49 -13.41 -5.83
CA LYS A 173 -8.09 -12.95 -4.55
C LYS A 173 -8.49 -14.06 -3.56
N PHE A 174 -8.72 -15.28 -4.05
CA PHE A 174 -9.13 -16.42 -3.24
C PHE A 174 -8.00 -17.42 -2.99
N GLU A 175 -6.85 -17.21 -3.62
CA GLU A 175 -5.70 -18.09 -3.49
C GLU A 175 -4.95 -17.81 -2.19
N PHE A 176 -4.47 -18.87 -1.54
CA PHE A 176 -3.62 -18.75 -0.35
C PHE A 176 -2.26 -18.15 -0.71
N ALA A 177 -1.71 -18.52 -1.86
CA ALA A 177 -0.44 -18.03 -2.42
C ALA A 177 -0.56 -17.94 -3.94
N PHE A 178 0.28 -17.12 -4.59
CA PHE A 178 0.23 -17.01 -6.06
C PHE A 178 0.79 -18.27 -6.73
N SER A 179 0.27 -18.58 -7.91
CA SER A 179 0.90 -19.54 -8.82
C SER A 179 2.35 -19.12 -9.11
N ALA A 180 3.22 -20.06 -9.50
CA ALA A 180 4.62 -19.71 -9.81
C ALA A 180 4.73 -18.64 -10.92
N ALA A 181 3.85 -18.70 -11.91
CA ALA A 181 3.77 -17.72 -12.99
C ALA A 181 3.36 -16.33 -12.47
N ASP A 182 2.26 -16.26 -11.70
CA ASP A 182 1.77 -14.99 -11.17
C ASP A 182 2.69 -14.39 -10.11
N ALA A 183 3.34 -15.23 -9.29
CA ALA A 183 4.32 -14.78 -8.32
C ALA A 183 5.54 -14.14 -9.00
N ASN A 184 6.04 -14.73 -10.10
CA ASN A 184 7.10 -14.13 -10.90
C ASN A 184 6.64 -12.81 -11.53
N ALA A 185 5.45 -12.79 -12.15
CA ALA A 185 4.89 -11.57 -12.74
C ALA A 185 4.70 -10.45 -11.70
N PHE A 186 4.26 -10.79 -10.50
CA PHE A 186 4.07 -9.85 -9.40
C PHE A 186 5.40 -9.31 -8.88
N ARG A 187 6.39 -10.19 -8.67
CA ARG A 187 7.76 -9.81 -8.28
C ARG A 187 8.38 -8.87 -9.31
N ASP A 188 8.26 -9.19 -10.60
CA ASP A 188 8.86 -8.42 -11.67
C ASP A 188 8.18 -7.05 -11.80
N ALA A 189 6.84 -7.00 -11.66
CA ALA A 189 6.10 -5.74 -11.59
C ALA A 189 6.55 -4.87 -10.41
N MET A 190 6.67 -5.44 -9.20
CA MET A 190 7.13 -4.71 -8.02
C MET A 190 8.58 -4.23 -8.16
N THR A 191 9.47 -5.07 -8.69
CA THR A 191 10.87 -4.70 -8.88
C THR A 191 11.00 -3.56 -9.89
N GLY A 192 10.36 -3.67 -11.05
CA GLY A 192 10.36 -2.59 -12.04
C GLY A 192 9.73 -1.30 -11.52
N PHE A 193 8.64 -1.42 -10.75
CA PHE A 193 7.99 -0.29 -10.10
C PHE A 193 8.94 0.46 -9.14
N LEU A 194 9.64 -0.25 -8.26
CA LEU A 194 10.56 0.33 -7.28
C LEU A 194 11.80 0.93 -7.93
N LEU A 195 12.35 0.29 -8.97
CA LEU A 195 13.47 0.83 -9.73
C LEU A 195 13.09 2.14 -10.41
N LEU A 196 11.94 2.19 -11.09
CA LEU A 196 11.44 3.42 -11.71
C LEU A 196 11.11 4.51 -10.69
N GLN A 197 10.57 4.15 -9.52
CA GLN A 197 10.31 5.11 -8.46
C GLN A 197 11.61 5.76 -7.99
N LYS A 198 12.67 4.97 -7.81
CA LYS A 198 13.99 5.46 -7.43
C LYS A 198 14.59 6.37 -8.51
N GLU A 199 14.52 5.97 -9.78
CA GLU A 199 14.97 6.81 -10.89
C GLU A 199 14.22 8.15 -10.96
N LEU A 200 12.89 8.14 -10.80
CA LEU A 200 12.09 9.36 -10.79
C LEU A 200 12.41 10.22 -9.56
N SER A 201 12.64 9.62 -8.39
CA SER A 201 13.08 10.34 -7.19
C SER A 201 14.42 11.04 -7.41
N GLN A 202 15.35 10.40 -8.13
CA GLN A 202 16.63 11.01 -8.53
C GLN A 202 16.44 12.12 -9.58
N HIS A 203 15.60 11.90 -10.59
CA HIS A 203 15.30 12.93 -11.60
C HIS A 203 14.75 14.22 -10.99
N PHE A 204 13.90 14.08 -9.96
CA PHE A 204 13.31 15.20 -9.22
C PHE A 204 14.06 15.52 -7.92
N SER A 205 15.35 15.18 -7.81
CA SER A 205 16.13 15.38 -6.58
C SER A 205 16.16 16.84 -6.16
N ASP A 206 16.17 17.78 -7.11
CA ASP A 206 16.30 19.22 -6.84
C ASP A 206 14.93 19.93 -6.80
N HIS A 207 13.85 19.17 -7.00
CA HIS A 207 12.49 19.71 -6.95
C HIS A 207 12.06 19.98 -5.49
N ASP A 208 11.32 21.08 -5.28
CA ASP A 208 10.71 21.44 -4.00
C ASP A 208 9.21 21.70 -4.20
N PRO A 209 8.30 20.81 -3.73
CA PRO A 209 8.54 19.70 -2.79
C PRO A 209 9.28 18.51 -3.42
N LYS A 210 9.93 17.68 -2.59
CA LYS A 210 10.53 16.42 -3.04
C LYS A 210 9.46 15.48 -3.60
N LEU A 211 9.68 14.99 -4.83
CA LEU A 211 8.77 14.07 -5.52
C LEU A 211 9.27 12.63 -5.43
N PHE A 212 8.34 11.67 -5.46
CA PHE A 212 8.60 10.22 -5.51
C PHE A 212 9.48 9.65 -4.40
N ASN A 213 9.43 10.23 -3.20
CA ASN A 213 10.22 9.80 -2.03
C ASN A 213 10.29 8.27 -1.87
N TYR A 214 11.52 7.78 -1.78
CA TYR A 214 11.83 6.36 -1.53
C TYR A 214 11.94 6.11 -0.02
N THR A 215 11.21 5.12 0.49
CA THR A 215 11.09 4.87 1.95
C THR A 215 11.42 3.43 2.31
N GLU A 216 11.62 3.13 3.60
CA GLU A 216 11.80 1.75 4.08
C GLU A 216 10.65 0.82 3.66
N LYS A 217 9.42 1.36 3.56
CA LYS A 217 8.25 0.63 3.09
C LYS A 217 8.37 0.21 1.63
N SER A 218 9.16 0.92 0.84
CA SER A 218 9.49 0.55 -0.54
C SER A 218 10.32 -0.73 -0.55
N HIS A 219 11.26 -0.88 0.39
CA HIS A 219 12.02 -2.12 0.58
C HIS A 219 11.16 -3.27 1.11
N PHE A 220 10.28 -3.02 2.09
CA PHE A 220 9.34 -4.04 2.58
C PHE A 220 8.38 -4.51 1.48
N LEU A 221 7.96 -3.61 0.59
CA LEU A 221 7.16 -3.97 -0.58
C LEU A 221 7.91 -4.91 -1.53
N GLN A 222 9.24 -4.79 -1.64
CA GLN A 222 10.05 -5.72 -2.42
C GLN A 222 10.08 -7.12 -1.80
N HIS A 223 10.21 -7.22 -0.48
CA HIS A 223 10.09 -8.49 0.22
C HIS A 223 8.72 -9.14 -0.02
N LEU A 224 7.64 -8.36 0.08
CA LEU A 224 6.29 -8.83 -0.23
C LEU A 224 6.17 -9.37 -1.66
N GLY A 225 6.85 -8.73 -2.63
CA GLY A 225 6.94 -9.23 -4.00
C GLY A 225 7.65 -10.58 -4.12
N LEU A 226 8.75 -10.78 -3.39
CA LEU A 226 9.51 -12.04 -3.39
C LEU A 226 8.75 -13.19 -2.73
N GLN A 227 7.95 -12.89 -1.73
CA GLN A 227 7.30 -13.87 -0.87
C GLN A 227 5.86 -14.20 -1.31
N ALA A 228 5.32 -13.51 -2.33
CA ALA A 228 3.99 -13.73 -2.87
C ALA A 228 3.70 -15.19 -3.30
N ARG A 229 4.76 -15.96 -3.62
CA ARG A 229 4.68 -17.41 -3.92
C ARG A 229 4.40 -18.31 -2.70
N PHE A 230 4.58 -17.80 -1.48
CA PHE A 230 4.38 -18.56 -0.24
C PHE A 230 3.15 -18.10 0.52
N VAL A 231 2.81 -16.82 0.44
CA VAL A 231 1.57 -16.27 0.96
C VAL A 231 1.14 -15.10 0.09
N ASN A 232 -0.13 -15.11 -0.29
CA ASN A 232 -0.74 -14.05 -1.06
C ASN A 232 -0.76 -12.77 -0.22
N PRO A 233 -0.29 -11.61 -0.73
CA PRO A 233 -0.27 -10.37 0.04
C PRO A 233 -1.64 -9.93 0.59
N ARG A 234 -2.75 -10.43 0.03
CA ARG A 234 -4.11 -10.24 0.56
C ARG A 234 -4.41 -11.02 1.84
N GLN A 235 -3.64 -12.04 2.18
CA GLN A 235 -3.83 -12.77 3.44
C GLN A 235 -3.21 -12.00 4.62
N VAL A 236 -2.28 -11.08 4.33
CA VAL A 236 -1.49 -10.35 5.33
C VAL A 236 -1.77 -8.85 5.36
N TRP A 237 -2.77 -8.39 4.60
CA TRP A 237 -3.19 -6.99 4.62
C TRP A 237 -4.16 -6.69 5.78
N CYS A 238 -4.02 -5.55 6.45
CA CYS A 238 -4.79 -5.30 7.68
C CYS A 238 -6.10 -4.50 7.49
N PHE A 239 -6.81 -4.63 6.36
CA PHE A 239 -8.07 -3.89 6.15
C PHE A 239 -9.11 -4.17 7.24
N SER A 240 -9.35 -5.44 7.55
CA SER A 240 -10.29 -5.83 8.61
C SER A 240 -9.76 -5.47 10.00
N GLY A 241 -8.45 -5.59 10.19
CA GLY A 241 -7.78 -5.22 11.45
C GLY A 241 -7.91 -3.74 11.78
N GLU A 242 -7.78 -2.85 10.79
CA GLU A 242 -7.93 -1.40 10.95
C GLU A 242 -9.36 -1.04 11.41
N ASP A 243 -10.38 -1.66 10.81
CA ASP A 243 -11.76 -1.43 11.22
C ASP A 243 -12.02 -1.94 12.64
N GLN A 244 -11.49 -3.12 12.98
CA GLN A 244 -11.54 -3.65 14.34
C GLN A 244 -10.83 -2.73 15.33
N GLN A 245 -9.62 -2.25 15.02
CA GLN A 245 -8.87 -1.33 15.88
C GLN A 245 -9.66 -0.06 16.15
N ARG A 246 -10.32 0.52 15.13
CA ARG A 246 -11.15 1.70 15.29
C ARG A 246 -12.36 1.45 16.20
N ARG A 247 -12.98 0.27 16.11
CA ARG A 247 -14.06 -0.14 17.03
C ARG A 247 -13.54 -0.30 18.46
N VAL A 248 -12.39 -0.96 18.62
CA VAL A 248 -11.74 -1.15 19.92
C VAL A 248 -11.41 0.21 20.55
N GLN A 249 -10.77 1.13 19.81
CA GLN A 249 -10.47 2.49 20.30
C GLN A 249 -11.69 3.24 20.82
N ARG A 250 -12.86 3.11 20.16
CA ARG A 250 -14.11 3.72 20.64
C ARG A 250 -14.56 3.10 21.96
N ILE A 251 -14.48 1.77 22.10
CA ILE A 251 -14.81 1.08 23.35
C ILE A 251 -13.82 1.51 24.45
N THR A 252 -12.53 1.56 24.15
CA THR A 252 -11.48 2.02 25.08
C THR A 252 -11.76 3.44 25.56
N ALA A 253 -12.07 4.38 24.66
CA ALA A 253 -12.39 5.75 25.02
C ALA A 253 -13.62 5.84 25.95
N ALA A 254 -14.63 5.00 25.72
CA ALA A 254 -15.80 4.89 26.59
C ALA A 254 -15.51 4.22 27.95
N CYS A 255 -14.36 3.56 28.11
CA CYS A 255 -13.94 2.90 29.35
C CYS A 255 -12.88 3.70 30.13
N ALA A 256 -12.13 4.58 29.45
CA ALA A 256 -10.98 5.30 30.02
C ALA A 256 -11.36 6.42 31.00
N ARG A 257 -12.59 6.98 30.92
CA ARG A 257 -13.00 8.10 31.77
C ARG A 257 -13.05 7.66 33.24
N GLY A 258 -12.20 8.29 34.06
CA GLY A 258 -12.14 8.05 35.52
C GLY A 258 -11.56 6.69 35.91
N GLN A 259 -10.77 6.04 35.03
CA GLN A 259 -10.13 4.75 35.29
C GLN A 259 -8.61 4.86 35.11
N ARG A 260 -7.85 4.05 35.85
CA ARG A 260 -6.41 3.88 35.59
C ARG A 260 -6.22 3.06 34.29
N PRO A 261 -5.10 3.21 33.55
CA PRO A 261 -4.90 2.53 32.26
C PRO A 261 -5.20 1.02 32.27
N GLY A 262 -4.66 0.26 33.23
CA GLY A 262 -4.94 -1.18 33.32
C GLY A 262 -6.40 -1.53 33.65
N GLN A 263 -7.11 -0.67 34.38
CA GLN A 263 -8.54 -0.86 34.67
C GLN A 263 -9.40 -0.58 33.43
N ALA A 264 -9.00 0.39 32.60
CA ALA A 264 -9.67 0.69 31.35
C ALA A 264 -9.59 -0.47 30.36
N GLU A 265 -8.44 -1.17 30.30
CA GLU A 265 -8.25 -2.37 29.47
C GLU A 265 -9.15 -3.54 29.92
N VAL A 266 -9.16 -3.86 31.22
CA VAL A 266 -10.02 -4.94 31.76
C VAL A 266 -11.49 -4.65 31.48
N LYS A 267 -11.95 -3.42 31.74
CA LYS A 267 -13.34 -3.00 31.50
C LYS A 267 -13.69 -3.03 30.01
N MET A 268 -12.77 -2.61 29.14
CA MET A 268 -12.91 -2.70 27.69
C MET A 268 -13.08 -4.16 27.25
N CYS A 269 -12.19 -5.06 27.70
CA CYS A 269 -12.26 -6.49 27.38
C CYS A 269 -13.59 -7.12 27.83
N GLN A 270 -14.06 -6.81 29.05
CA GLN A 270 -15.36 -7.27 29.55
C GLN A 270 -16.52 -6.78 28.68
N ARG A 271 -16.56 -5.49 28.35
CA ARG A 271 -17.61 -4.93 27.47
C ARG A 271 -17.56 -5.52 26.07
N TYR A 272 -16.36 -5.73 25.53
CA TYR A 272 -16.19 -6.34 24.21
C TYR A 272 -16.70 -7.79 24.20
N ARG A 273 -16.37 -8.58 25.23
CA ARG A 273 -16.87 -9.96 25.39
C ARG A 273 -18.41 -10.01 25.46
N VAL A 274 -19.03 -9.14 26.26
CA VAL A 274 -20.50 -9.07 26.35
C VAL A 274 -21.11 -8.65 25.01
N ALA A 275 -20.54 -7.66 24.33
CA ALA A 275 -21.03 -7.22 23.03
C ALA A 275 -20.94 -8.34 21.97
N LEU A 276 -19.83 -9.10 21.94
CA LEU A 276 -19.68 -10.26 21.06
C LEU A 276 -20.69 -11.36 21.39
N HIS A 277 -20.89 -11.68 22.67
CA HIS A 277 -21.90 -12.66 23.09
C HIS A 277 -23.30 -12.27 22.61
N LEU A 278 -23.72 -11.02 22.86
CA LEU A 278 -25.01 -10.51 22.39
C LEU A 278 -25.13 -10.51 20.86
N GLN A 279 -24.03 -10.29 20.13
CA GLN A 279 -24.03 -10.35 18.67
C GLN A 279 -24.19 -11.80 18.18
N PHE A 280 -23.50 -12.77 18.77
CA PHE A 280 -23.60 -14.17 18.38
C PHE A 280 -24.96 -14.78 18.73
N CYS A 281 -25.56 -14.40 19.86
CA CYS A 281 -26.92 -14.83 20.24
C CYS A 281 -28.03 -14.28 19.33
N LYS A 282 -27.77 -13.26 18.50
CA LYS A 282 -28.75 -12.75 17.52
C LYS A 282 -28.79 -13.56 16.22
N HIS A 283 -27.81 -14.44 16.02
CA HIS A 283 -27.62 -15.20 14.79
C HIS A 283 -27.63 -16.72 15.00
N GLY A 284 -27.87 -17.18 16.22
CA GLY A 284 -28.15 -18.58 16.56
C GLY A 284 -29.62 -18.76 16.89
#